data_AF-A0A2W5PLN7-F1
#
_entry.id   AF-A0A2W5PLN7-F1
#
_cell.length_a   1.000
_cell.length_b   1.000
_cell.length_c   1.000
_cell.angle_alpha   90.00
_cell.angle_beta   90.00
_cell.angle_gamma   90.00
#
_symmetry.space_group_name_H-M   'P 1'
#
loop_
_entity.id
_entity.type
_entity.pdbx_description
1 polymer ?
#
loop_
_entity_poly.entity_id
_entity_poly.type
_entity_poly.pdbx_seq_one_letter_code
_entity_poly.pdbx_strand_id
1 'polypeptide(L)'
;WEPWLRLMGLGELHMKSTLRFSHYTDAVAAAVAGQGVVIGRLPLLQDLVRDGRLVSPFGDGASSQRGQFVELSRRGARNPDALDFVRWLRTEAEQAR
;
A
#
# COMPACT_ATOMS: atom_id res chain seq x y z
N TRP A 1 -10.92 3.82 3.48
CA TRP A 1 -10.96 4.77 4.60
C TRP A 1 -11.51 4.14 5.87
N GLU A 2 -12.80 3.81 5.96
CA GLU A 2 -13.42 3.31 7.21
C GLU A 2 -12.67 2.14 7.89
N PRO A 3 -12.24 1.06 7.20
CA PRO A 3 -11.47 -0.01 7.86
C PRO A 3 -10.11 0.48 8.41
N TRP A 4 -9.46 1.40 7.70
CA TRP A 4 -8.18 1.97 8.12
C TRP A 4 -8.36 2.88 9.33
N LEU A 5 -9.40 3.73 9.35
CA LEU A 5 -9.70 4.60 10.49
C LEU A 5 -9.95 3.80 11.76
N ARG A 6 -10.71 2.69 11.67
CA ARG A 6 -10.88 1.77 12.80
C ARG A 6 -9.57 1.16 13.27
N LEU A 7 -8.73 0.68 12.34
CA LEU A 7 -7.42 0.09 12.68
C LEU A 7 -6.48 1.10 13.36
N MET A 8 -6.58 2.38 13.02
CA MET A 8 -5.79 3.45 13.62
C MET A 8 -6.38 4.02 14.91
N GLY A 9 -7.53 3.51 15.40
CA GLY A 9 -8.24 4.09 16.54
C GLY A 9 -8.89 5.45 16.27
N LEU A 10 -9.04 5.83 15.00
CA LEU A 10 -9.58 7.11 14.53
C LEU A 10 -11.05 7.00 14.09
N GLY A 11 -11.84 6.17 14.76
CA GLY A 11 -13.23 5.87 14.36
C GLY A 11 -14.16 7.08 14.33
N GLU A 12 -13.85 8.12 15.12
CA GLU A 12 -14.62 9.38 15.17
C GLU A 12 -14.16 10.43 14.15
N LEU A 13 -13.10 10.14 13.38
CA LEU A 13 -12.61 11.06 12.36
C LEU A 13 -13.57 11.05 11.15
N HIS A 14 -14.19 12.19 10.89
CA HIS A 14 -15.08 12.37 9.75
C HIS A 14 -14.40 13.21 8.67
N MET A 15 -14.32 12.67 7.45
CA MET A 15 -13.78 13.41 6.30
C MET A 15 -14.75 14.53 5.91
N LYS A 16 -14.27 15.79 5.89
CA LYS A 16 -15.07 16.95 5.47
C LYS A 16 -15.42 16.92 3.98
N SER A 17 -14.52 16.40 3.15
CA SER A 17 -14.70 16.20 1.72
C SER A 17 -13.84 15.03 1.24
N THR A 18 -14.12 14.49 0.05
CA THR A 18 -13.35 13.39 -0.53
C THR A 18 -13.12 13.62 -2.01
N LEU A 19 -11.86 13.58 -2.43
CA LEU A 19 -11.48 13.47 -3.83
C LEU A 19 -11.31 11.98 -4.16
N ARG A 20 -11.81 11.56 -5.33
CA ARG A 20 -11.70 10.18 -5.79
C ARG A 20 -10.96 10.14 -7.11
N PHE A 21 -9.92 9.32 -7.16
CA PHE A 21 -9.11 9.09 -8.34
C PHE A 21 -9.19 7.62 -8.74
N SER A 22 -9.12 7.35 -10.04
CA SER A 22 -9.03 5.99 -10.58
C SER A 22 -7.64 5.39 -10.37
N HIS A 23 -6.60 6.21 -10.41
CA HIS A 23 -5.21 5.80 -10.27
C HIS A 23 -4.62 6.25 -8.94
N TYR A 24 -3.80 5.38 -8.35
CA TYR A 24 -3.12 5.66 -7.09
C TYR A 24 -2.12 6.83 -7.22
N THR A 25 -1.42 6.91 -8.34
CA THR A 25 -0.44 7.96 -8.64
C THR A 25 -1.06 9.36 -8.60
N ASP A 26 -2.28 9.51 -9.12
CA ASP A 26 -2.99 10.80 -9.14
C ASP A 26 -3.40 11.22 -7.73
N ALA A 27 -3.85 10.26 -6.90
CA ALA A 27 -4.17 10.51 -5.50
C ALA A 27 -2.93 10.92 -4.69
N VAL A 28 -1.78 10.29 -4.95
CA VAL A 28 -0.50 10.66 -4.32
C VAL A 28 -0.06 12.05 -4.77
N ALA A 29 -0.14 12.36 -6.07
CA ALA A 29 0.20 13.67 -6.59
C ALA A 29 -0.67 14.77 -5.97
N ALA A 30 -1.97 14.53 -5.79
CA ALA A 30 -2.88 15.46 -5.11
C ALA A 30 -2.47 15.68 -3.64
N ALA A 31 -2.08 14.62 -2.91
CA ALA A 31 -1.61 14.74 -1.52
C ALA A 31 -0.30 15.55 -1.43
N VAL A 32 0.65 15.30 -2.33
CA VAL A 32 1.91 16.06 -2.44
C VAL A 32 1.63 17.54 -2.77
N ALA A 33 0.59 17.82 -3.57
CA ALA A 33 0.14 19.17 -3.89
C ALA A 33 -0.71 19.83 -2.77
N GLY A 34 -0.77 19.22 -1.58
CA GLY A 34 -1.49 19.76 -0.43
C GLY A 34 -3.01 19.67 -0.52
N GLN A 35 -3.57 18.87 -1.43
CA GLN A 35 -5.02 18.73 -1.63
C GLN A 35 -5.69 17.75 -0.65
N GLY A 36 -4.96 17.31 0.38
CA GLY A 36 -5.48 16.46 1.45
C GLY A 36 -4.52 15.34 1.83
N VAL A 37 -5.10 14.24 2.34
CA VAL A 37 -4.37 13.06 2.82
C VAL A 37 -4.71 11.83 1.99
N VAL A 38 -3.75 10.91 1.88
CA VAL A 38 -3.90 9.63 1.18
C VAL A 38 -3.46 8.48 2.09
N ILE A 39 -4.15 7.35 2.03
CA ILE A 39 -3.65 6.10 2.65
C ILE A 39 -2.55 5.57 1.74
N GLY A 40 -1.30 5.78 2.17
CA GLY A 40 -0.10 5.42 1.43
C GLY A 40 0.29 3.95 1.55
N ARG A 41 0.98 3.42 0.54
CA ARG A 41 1.75 2.17 0.64
C ARG A 41 3.19 2.57 0.92
N LEU A 42 3.64 2.44 2.17
CA LEU A 42 4.92 3.02 2.62
C LEU A 42 6.11 2.76 1.69
N PRO A 43 6.35 1.53 1.20
CA PRO A 43 7.50 1.27 0.31
C PRO A 43 7.48 2.11 -0.98
N LEU A 44 6.29 2.49 -1.46
CA LEU A 44 6.15 3.31 -2.68
C LEU A 44 6.30 4.82 -2.41
N LEU A 45 6.12 5.25 -1.16
CA LEU A 45 6.13 6.66 -0.78
C LEU A 45 7.33 7.05 0.10
N GLN A 46 8.22 6.10 0.39
CA GLN A 46 9.30 6.29 1.35
C GLN A 46 10.22 7.45 0.98
N ASP A 47 10.55 7.61 -0.30
CA ASP A 47 11.33 8.75 -0.79
C ASP A 47 10.60 10.08 -0.56
N LEU A 48 9.28 10.14 -0.82
CA LEU A 48 8.50 11.35 -0.61
C LEU A 48 8.39 11.74 0.86
N VAL A 49 8.35 10.75 1.76
CA VAL A 49 8.36 10.99 3.22
C VAL A 49 9.75 11.41 3.68
N ARG A 50 10.81 10.72 3.24
CA ARG A 50 12.19 11.07 3.55
C ARG A 50 12.54 12.49 3.12
N ASP A 51 12.09 12.88 1.93
CA ASP A 51 12.36 14.20 1.35
C ASP A 51 11.43 15.29 1.92
N GLY A 52 10.57 14.96 2.89
CA GLY A 52 9.66 15.89 3.56
C GLY A 52 8.49 16.39 2.69
N ARG A 53 8.30 15.83 1.49
CA ARG A 53 7.20 16.16 0.58
C ARG A 53 5.87 15.55 1.03
N LEU A 54 5.94 14.48 1.80
CA LEU A 54 4.83 13.89 2.53
C LEU A 54 5.25 13.69 4.00
N VAL A 55 4.26 13.64 4.88
CA VAL A 55 4.44 13.28 6.28
C VAL A 55 3.40 12.22 6.65
N SER A 56 3.66 11.42 7.68
CA SER A 56 2.66 10.52 8.25
C SER A 56 2.05 11.15 9.52
N PRO A 57 0.92 11.86 9.42
CA PRO A 57 0.36 12.62 10.55
C PRO A 57 -0.20 11.72 11.67
N PHE A 58 -0.35 10.41 11.42
CA PHE A 58 -0.95 9.45 12.34
C PHE A 58 0.04 8.34 12.75
N GLY A 59 1.36 8.55 12.62
CA GLY A 59 2.41 7.59 13.00
C GLY A 59 2.74 6.55 11.93
N ASP A 60 3.40 5.45 12.32
CA ASP A 60 4.02 4.46 11.40
C ASP A 60 3.02 3.58 10.62
N GLY A 61 1.73 3.88 10.74
CA GLY A 61 0.64 3.23 10.02
C GLY A 61 0.22 1.89 10.62
N ALA A 62 -0.92 1.38 10.14
CA ALA A 62 -1.43 0.06 10.51
C ALA A 62 -1.02 -0.96 9.44
N SER A 63 -0.39 -2.06 9.86
CA SER A 63 -0.21 -3.22 8.99
C SER A 63 -1.57 -3.85 8.70
N SER A 64 -2.07 -3.67 7.48
CA SER A 64 -3.22 -4.42 7.00
C SER A 64 -2.87 -5.92 6.99
N GLN A 65 -3.71 -6.78 7.57
CA GLN A 65 -3.57 -8.25 7.45
C GLN A 65 -3.84 -8.77 6.03
N ARG A 66 -4.19 -7.90 5.07
CA ARG A 66 -4.31 -8.28 3.65
C ARG A 66 -2.92 -8.35 3.04
N GLY A 67 -2.41 -9.58 2.87
CA GLY A 67 -1.18 -9.85 2.14
C GLY A 67 -1.37 -9.85 0.62
N GLN A 68 -0.26 -9.76 -0.10
CA GLN A 68 -0.22 -10.17 -1.50
C GLN A 68 -0.13 -11.69 -1.59
N PHE A 69 -0.97 -12.29 -2.43
CA PHE A 69 -0.98 -13.72 -2.66
C PHE A 69 -0.54 -14.02 -4.10
N VAL A 70 0.15 -15.14 -4.27
CA VAL A 70 0.53 -15.66 -5.58
C VAL A 70 -0.37 -16.86 -5.88
N GLU A 71 -1.20 -16.73 -6.92
CA GLU A 71 -2.12 -17.77 -7.34
C GLU A 71 -1.58 -18.47 -8.60
N LEU A 72 -1.54 -19.81 -8.58
CA LEU A 72 -1.11 -20.62 -9.71
C LEU A 72 -2.30 -21.36 -10.31
N SER A 73 -2.42 -21.32 -11.64
CA SER A 73 -3.37 -22.20 -12.34
C SER A 73 -2.97 -23.67 -12.16
N ARG A 74 -3.91 -24.61 -12.37
CA ARG A 74 -3.63 -26.06 -12.31
C ARG A 74 -2.52 -26.53 -13.25
N ARG A 75 -2.27 -25.81 -14.34
CA ARG A 75 -1.16 -26.07 -15.27
C ARG A 75 0.14 -25.49 -14.72
N GLY A 76 0.10 -24.26 -14.19
CA GLY A 76 1.23 -23.59 -13.56
C GLY A 76 1.78 -24.37 -12.36
N ALA A 77 0.90 -24.95 -11.54
CA ALA A 77 1.29 -25.78 -10.39
C ALA A 77 2.06 -27.07 -10.77
N ARG A 78 2.04 -27.45 -12.06
CA ARG A 78 2.78 -28.61 -12.60
C ARG A 78 3.98 -28.20 -13.45
N ASN A 79 4.23 -26.91 -13.61
CA ASN A 79 5.35 -26.39 -14.38
C ASN A 79 6.52 -26.06 -13.43
N PRO A 80 7.68 -26.75 -13.52
CA PRO A 80 8.83 -26.46 -12.66
C PRO A 80 9.29 -25.00 -12.78
N ASP A 81 9.33 -24.42 -13.98
CA ASP A 81 9.75 -23.02 -14.17
C ASP A 81 8.84 -22.02 -13.46
N ALA A 82 7.53 -22.30 -13.44
CA ALA A 82 6.57 -21.47 -12.74
C ALA A 82 6.77 -21.56 -11.22
N LEU A 83 7.05 -22.76 -10.70
CA LEU A 83 7.34 -22.95 -9.28
C LEU A 83 8.66 -22.25 -8.89
N ASP A 84 9.67 -22.30 -9.75
CA ASP A 84 10.96 -21.65 -9.55
C ASP A 84 10.80 -20.12 -9.50
N PHE A 85 10.02 -19.56 -10.43
CA PHE A 85 9.68 -18.14 -10.43
C PHE A 85 8.93 -17.72 -9.17
N VAL A 86 7.94 -18.52 -8.71
CA VAL A 86 7.21 -18.20 -7.47
C VAL A 86 8.13 -18.26 -6.25
N ARG A 87 9.07 -19.21 -6.19
CA ARG A 87 10.06 -19.26 -5.10
C ARG A 87 10.94 -18.02 -5.11
N TRP A 88 11.48 -17.66 -6.28
CA TRP A 88 12.26 -16.43 -6.43
C TRP A 88 11.46 -15.19 -6.01
N LEU A 89 10.23 -15.05 -6.49
CA LEU A 89 9.36 -13.91 -6.16
C LEU A 89 9.11 -13.76 -4.66
N ARG A 90 8.97 -14.88 -3.93
CA ARG A 90 8.82 -14.87 -2.47
C ARG A 90 10.11 -14.43 -1.78
N THR A 91 11.26 -14.92 -2.24
CA THR A 91 12.56 -14.50 -1.72
C THR A 91 12.79 -13.00 -1.91
N GLU A 92 12.50 -12.46 -3.10
CA GLU A 92 12.60 -11.01 -3.36
C GLU A 92 11.66 -10.20 -2.46
N ALA A 93 10.43 -10.68 -2.25
CA ALA A 93 9.46 -10.01 -1.38
C ALA A 93 9.87 -10.01 0.10
N GLU A 94 10.57 -11.04 0.57
CA GLU A 94 11.16 -11.09 1.92
C GLU A 94 12.32 -10.11 2.06
N GLN A 95 13.13 -9.92 1.02
CA GLN A 95 14.26 -8.97 1.03
C GLN A 95 13.82 -7.51 0.92
N ALA A 96 12.70 -7.24 0.24
CA ALA A 96 12.16 -5.89 0.07
C ALA A 96 11.37 -5.39 1.29
N ARG A 97 11.30 -6.17 2.37
CA ARG A 97 10.56 -5.88 3.60
C ARG A 97 11.42 -5.15 4.62
#